data_AF-A0A523QUF7-F1
#
_entry.id   AF-A0A523QUF7-F1
#
_cell.length_a   1.000
_cell.length_b   1.000
_cell.length_c   1.000
_cell.angle_alpha   90.00
_cell.angle_beta   90.00
_cell.angle_gamma   90.00
#
_symmetry.space_group_name_H-M   'P 1'
#
loop_
_entity.id
_entity.type
_entity.pdbx_description
1 polymer ?
#
loop_
_entity_poly.entity_id
_entity_poly.type
_entity_poly.pdbx_seq_one_letter_code
_entity_poly.pdbx_strand_id
1 'polypeptide(L)'
;MESAHQNIRLVKRAYWLIKLRWIAIAGVGLATFMASTVLHISVQDFGLYGIAILLALYNTTVLLLLNRFTRRQKETPGSAIKKLINVQISADLLILTVLLHFSGGIENPFVFFFVFHMVIASILLSVRESYLQATFAVLLFGLLILLEYLQLIPHHCLTGFVAHCLHQDGLYILGTFFVFATTLYLIVYMASYIAVKLRQAEQDYRKANILLEEKDRIKDEYVLRVTHDIKGHLATIQSCLGVVVARVIGPLDDRQADLINRAHTRTVKLTNFVKTLLKLTQMRLSNEFEMDVFSLRDAIHNAVATVKTKAEDKSITLNCNIERSVDRIFGSQFSIEEMVTNLLLNAIKYTPANGTVEM
;
A
#
# COMPACT_ATOMS: atom_id res chain seq x y z
N MET A 1 11.63 -6.86 11.81
CA MET A 1 10.44 -6.61 10.97
C MET A 1 10.81 -6.15 9.55
N GLU A 2 11.81 -5.28 9.37
CA GLU A 2 12.22 -4.73 8.07
C GLU A 2 12.72 -5.80 7.07
N SER A 3 13.51 -6.77 7.53
CA SER A 3 14.00 -7.90 6.72
C SER A 3 12.88 -8.82 6.22
N ALA A 4 11.90 -9.14 7.06
CA ALA A 4 10.74 -9.96 6.70
C ALA A 4 9.87 -9.26 5.64
N HIS A 5 9.66 -7.95 5.79
CA HIS A 5 8.87 -7.15 4.85
C HIS A 5 9.58 -7.02 3.49
N GLN A 6 10.91 -6.92 3.48
CA GLN A 6 11.72 -6.93 2.26
C GLN A 6 11.66 -8.29 1.54
N ASN A 7 11.74 -9.41 2.29
CA ASN A 7 11.63 -10.76 1.73
C ASN A 7 10.26 -11.00 1.07
N ILE A 8 9.17 -10.56 1.72
CA ILE A 8 7.81 -10.66 1.14
C ILE A 8 7.70 -9.90 -0.19
N ARG A 9 8.30 -8.69 -0.27
CA ARG A 9 8.33 -7.92 -1.52
C ARG A 9 9.11 -8.63 -2.63
N LEU A 10 10.25 -9.25 -2.30
CA LEU A 10 11.06 -10.01 -3.25
C LEU A 10 10.33 -11.25 -3.79
N VAL A 11 9.63 -11.97 -2.92
CA VAL A 11 8.78 -13.11 -3.33
C VAL A 11 7.67 -12.66 -4.27
N LYS A 12 6.96 -11.57 -3.93
CA LYS A 12 5.91 -11.00 -4.81
C LYS A 12 6.46 -10.62 -6.19
N ARG A 13 7.66 -10.05 -6.25
CA ARG A 13 8.35 -9.71 -7.50
C ARG A 13 8.67 -10.95 -8.33
N ALA A 14 9.12 -12.05 -7.71
CA ALA A 14 9.36 -13.31 -8.40
C ALA A 14 8.07 -13.92 -8.99
N TYR A 15 6.96 -13.90 -8.24
CA TYR A 15 5.66 -14.33 -8.78
C TYR A 15 5.16 -13.45 -9.92
N TRP A 16 5.43 -12.14 -9.87
CA TRP A 16 5.08 -11.23 -10.95
C TRP A 16 5.81 -11.57 -12.27
N LEU A 17 7.09 -11.95 -12.21
CA LEU A 17 7.83 -12.44 -13.38
C LEU A 17 7.22 -13.70 -13.99
N ILE A 18 6.79 -14.65 -13.15
CA ILE A 18 6.14 -15.89 -13.61
C ILE A 18 4.83 -15.57 -14.35
N LYS A 19 4.04 -14.61 -13.84
CA LYS A 19 2.82 -14.15 -14.52
C LYS A 19 3.14 -13.49 -15.86
N LEU A 20 4.17 -12.64 -15.91
CA LEU A 20 4.59 -11.98 -17.13
C LEU A 20 5.03 -12.99 -18.20
N ARG A 21 5.70 -14.08 -17.82
CA ARG A 21 6.08 -15.16 -18.74
C ARG A 21 4.89 -15.87 -19.37
N TRP A 22 3.79 -16.08 -18.64
CA TRP A 22 2.57 -16.63 -19.25
C TRP A 22 2.00 -15.74 -20.36
N ILE A 23 2.06 -14.42 -20.16
CA ILE A 23 1.69 -13.45 -21.20
C ILE A 23 2.65 -13.56 -22.39
N ALA A 24 3.95 -13.69 -22.14
CA ALA A 24 4.95 -13.87 -23.20
C ALA A 24 4.72 -15.17 -24.00
N ILE A 25 4.43 -16.30 -23.34
CA ILE A 25 4.12 -17.59 -24.01
C ILE A 25 2.93 -17.43 -24.94
N ALA A 26 1.84 -16.83 -24.43
CA ALA A 26 0.65 -16.58 -25.23
C ALA A 26 0.95 -15.63 -26.40
N GLY A 27 1.75 -14.59 -26.17
CA GLY A 27 2.20 -13.65 -27.19
C GLY A 27 3.03 -14.31 -28.30
N VAL A 28 3.98 -15.19 -27.95
CA VAL A 28 4.78 -15.94 -28.93
C VAL A 28 3.88 -16.87 -29.77
N GLY A 29 2.97 -17.60 -29.14
CA GLY A 29 2.03 -18.47 -29.85
C GLY A 29 1.13 -17.69 -30.82
N LEU A 30 0.56 -16.57 -30.35
CA LEU A 30 -0.27 -15.70 -31.18
C LEU A 30 0.51 -15.05 -32.32
N ALA A 31 1.71 -14.53 -32.05
CA ALA A 31 2.55 -13.89 -33.05
C ALA A 31 2.98 -14.88 -34.13
N THR A 32 3.34 -16.11 -33.75
CA THR A 32 3.67 -17.20 -34.69
C THR A 32 2.47 -17.52 -35.58
N PHE A 33 1.29 -17.73 -34.98
CA PHE A 33 0.05 -18.01 -35.71
C PHE A 33 -0.31 -16.90 -36.71
N MET A 34 -0.23 -15.63 -36.29
CA MET A 34 -0.50 -14.47 -37.13
C MET A 34 0.52 -14.36 -38.28
N ALA A 35 1.80 -14.55 -37.99
CA ALA A 35 2.87 -14.46 -38.99
C ALA A 35 2.71 -15.52 -40.08
N SER A 36 2.42 -16.77 -39.72
CA SER A 36 2.30 -17.87 -40.70
C SER A 36 0.96 -17.88 -41.43
N THR A 37 -0.16 -17.67 -40.71
CA THR A 37 -1.51 -17.87 -41.27
C THR A 37 -2.07 -16.61 -41.94
N VAL A 38 -1.80 -15.42 -41.37
CA VAL A 38 -2.40 -14.17 -41.84
C VAL A 38 -1.46 -13.40 -42.75
N LEU A 39 -0.17 -13.33 -42.38
CA LEU A 39 0.83 -12.53 -43.09
C LEU A 39 1.65 -13.36 -44.11
N HIS A 40 1.50 -14.68 -44.12
CA HIS A 40 2.24 -15.60 -44.99
C HIS A 40 3.77 -15.41 -44.96
N ILE A 41 4.30 -15.05 -43.79
CA ILE A 41 5.75 -14.89 -43.58
C ILE A 41 6.36 -16.26 -43.32
N SER A 42 7.49 -16.57 -43.97
CA SER A 42 8.19 -17.85 -43.79
C SER A 42 8.91 -17.91 -42.43
N VAL A 43 8.20 -18.33 -41.38
CA VAL A 43 8.78 -18.59 -40.05
C VAL A 43 8.85 -20.10 -39.78
N GLN A 44 9.78 -20.52 -38.92
CA GLN A 44 9.89 -21.93 -38.53
C GLN A 44 8.91 -22.25 -37.40
N ASP A 45 7.65 -22.46 -37.76
CA ASP A 45 6.54 -22.74 -36.83
C ASP A 45 6.87 -23.81 -35.81
N PHE A 46 7.45 -24.94 -36.24
CA PHE A 46 7.82 -26.04 -35.35
C PHE A 46 8.83 -25.63 -34.27
N GLY A 47 9.84 -24.83 -34.64
CA GLY A 47 10.84 -24.33 -33.71
C GLY A 47 10.24 -23.36 -32.70
N LEU A 48 9.39 -22.44 -33.16
CA LEU A 48 8.77 -21.42 -32.31
C LEU A 48 7.75 -22.00 -31.32
N TYR A 49 6.90 -22.94 -31.76
CA TYR A 49 6.01 -23.67 -30.84
C TYR A 49 6.78 -24.56 -29.87
N GLY A 50 7.88 -25.19 -30.30
CA GLY A 50 8.78 -25.94 -29.43
C GLY A 50 9.36 -25.08 -28.31
N ILE A 51 9.81 -23.86 -28.63
CA ILE A 51 10.30 -22.89 -27.64
C ILE A 51 9.19 -22.43 -26.71
N ALA A 52 7.96 -22.18 -27.20
CA ALA A 52 6.84 -21.81 -26.36
C ALA A 52 6.50 -22.91 -25.32
N ILE A 53 6.52 -24.19 -25.73
CA ILE A 53 6.34 -25.33 -24.83
C ILE A 53 7.49 -25.41 -23.82
N LEU A 54 8.74 -25.26 -24.26
CA LEU A 54 9.90 -25.24 -23.37
C LEU A 54 9.79 -24.12 -22.33
N LEU A 55 9.36 -22.92 -22.73
CA LEU A 55 9.17 -21.78 -21.86
C LEU A 55 8.03 -22.03 -20.85
N ALA A 56 6.95 -22.70 -21.27
CA ALA A 56 5.86 -23.13 -20.37
C ALA A 56 6.32 -24.15 -19.33
N LEU A 57 7.10 -25.16 -19.74
CA LEU A 57 7.67 -26.16 -18.84
C LEU A 57 8.63 -25.49 -17.83
N TYR A 58 9.56 -24.68 -18.33
CA TYR A 58 10.49 -23.91 -17.52
C TYR A 58 9.77 -23.01 -16.50
N ASN A 59 8.77 -22.25 -16.93
CA ASN A 59 8.00 -21.37 -16.06
C ASN A 59 7.24 -22.14 -14.97
N THR A 60 6.70 -23.31 -15.32
CA THR A 60 6.02 -24.20 -14.37
C THR A 60 7.00 -24.79 -13.35
N THR A 61 8.19 -25.23 -13.77
CA THR A 61 9.25 -25.70 -12.86
C THR A 61 9.66 -24.62 -11.88
N VAL A 62 9.85 -23.38 -12.36
CA VAL A 62 10.18 -22.22 -11.52
C VAL A 62 9.09 -21.92 -10.50
N LEU A 63 7.82 -21.98 -10.90
CA LEU A 63 6.68 -21.80 -9.99
C LEU A 63 6.63 -22.88 -8.91
N LEU A 64 6.85 -24.14 -9.27
CA LEU A 64 6.89 -25.24 -8.32
C LEU A 64 8.05 -25.10 -7.33
N LEU A 65 9.23 -24.68 -7.80
CA LEU A 65 10.37 -24.39 -6.93
C LEU A 65 10.06 -23.24 -5.97
N LEU A 66 9.53 -22.12 -6.47
CA LEU A 66 9.18 -20.97 -5.65
C LEU A 66 8.12 -21.30 -4.59
N ASN A 67 7.09 -22.07 -4.97
CA ASN A 67 6.06 -22.57 -4.05
C ASN A 67 6.67 -23.50 -2.98
N ARG A 68 7.57 -24.41 -3.37
CA ARG A 68 8.27 -25.30 -2.42
C ARG A 68 9.14 -24.51 -1.43
N PHE A 69 9.90 -23.52 -1.90
CA PHE A 69 10.73 -22.67 -1.04
C PHE A 69 9.89 -21.85 -0.06
N THR A 70 8.81 -21.22 -0.55
CA THR A 70 7.93 -20.38 0.27
C THR A 70 7.14 -21.21 1.31
N ARG A 71 6.83 -22.48 1.00
CA ARG A 71 6.10 -23.39 1.91
C ARG A 71 7.00 -24.08 2.94
N ARG A 72 8.29 -24.29 2.64
CA ARG A 72 9.25 -24.98 3.54
C ARG A 72 9.96 -24.08 4.55
N GLN A 73 10.09 -22.77 4.31
CA GLN A 73 10.81 -21.85 5.19
C GLN A 73 9.91 -20.71 5.67
N LYS A 74 9.72 -20.61 6.99
CA LYS A 74 9.08 -19.46 7.66
C LYS A 74 9.93 -18.17 7.53
N GLU A 75 11.24 -18.32 7.30
CA GLU A 75 12.17 -17.24 6.98
C GLU A 75 13.04 -17.66 5.79
N THR A 76 12.67 -17.23 4.59
CA THR A 76 13.49 -17.45 3.39
C THR A 76 14.64 -16.44 3.37
N PRO A 77 15.89 -16.87 3.11
CA PRO A 77 17.01 -15.94 2.95
C PRO A 77 16.79 -15.10 1.69
N GLY A 78 16.59 -13.79 1.83
CA GLY A 78 16.36 -12.87 0.71
C GLY A 78 17.45 -12.90 -0.37
N SER A 79 18.68 -13.32 -0.02
CA SER A 79 19.78 -13.51 -0.94
C SER A 79 19.55 -14.66 -1.94
N ALA A 80 18.88 -15.74 -1.52
CA ALA A 80 18.56 -16.88 -2.39
C ALA A 80 17.51 -16.49 -3.43
N ILE A 81 16.48 -15.75 -3.02
CA ILE A 81 15.44 -15.24 -3.93
C ILE A 81 16.03 -14.25 -4.93
N LYS A 82 16.93 -13.38 -4.49
CA LYS A 82 17.62 -12.44 -5.38
C LYS A 82 18.47 -13.16 -6.44
N LYS A 83 19.23 -14.18 -6.04
CA LYS A 83 19.98 -15.05 -6.98
C LYS A 83 19.05 -15.74 -7.96
N LEU A 84 17.92 -16.26 -7.48
CA LEU A 84 16.91 -16.90 -8.32
C LEU A 84 16.36 -15.95 -9.39
N ILE A 85 16.02 -14.70 -9.02
CA ILE A 85 15.56 -13.67 -9.97
C ILE A 85 16.65 -13.35 -11.01
N ASN A 86 17.92 -13.25 -10.58
CA ASN A 86 19.03 -12.97 -11.48
C ASN A 86 19.20 -14.10 -12.53
N VAL A 87 19.23 -15.35 -12.08
CA VAL A 87 19.30 -16.54 -12.95
C VAL A 87 18.08 -16.63 -13.87
N GLN A 88 16.89 -16.28 -13.37
CA GLN A 88 15.67 -16.24 -14.16
C GLN A 88 15.77 -15.29 -15.35
N ILE A 89 16.23 -14.06 -15.11
CA ILE A 89 16.37 -13.05 -16.17
C ILE A 89 17.42 -13.51 -17.20
N SER A 90 18.55 -14.06 -16.75
CA SER A 90 19.57 -14.60 -17.67
C SER A 90 19.06 -15.76 -18.52
N ALA A 91 18.27 -16.66 -17.94
CA ALA A 91 17.63 -17.74 -18.69
C ALA A 91 16.63 -17.20 -19.72
N ASP A 92 15.83 -16.19 -19.36
CA ASP A 92 14.87 -15.57 -20.29
C ASP A 92 15.59 -14.88 -21.46
N LEU A 93 16.74 -14.23 -21.23
CA LEU A 93 17.58 -13.65 -22.28
C LEU A 93 18.13 -14.70 -23.24
N LEU A 94 18.57 -15.85 -22.72
CA LEU A 94 19.01 -16.99 -23.54
C LEU A 94 17.86 -17.50 -24.41
N ILE A 95 16.69 -17.72 -23.82
CA ILE A 95 15.53 -18.22 -24.57
C ILE A 95 15.08 -17.21 -25.61
N LEU A 96 15.08 -15.90 -25.30
CA LEU A 96 14.78 -14.85 -26.27
C LEU A 96 15.79 -14.85 -27.43
N THR A 97 17.08 -15.06 -27.16
CA THR A 97 18.11 -15.16 -28.21
C THR A 97 17.85 -16.35 -29.13
N VAL A 98 17.51 -17.51 -28.56
CA VAL A 98 17.15 -18.71 -29.34
C VAL A 98 15.86 -18.47 -30.13
N LEU A 99 14.88 -17.79 -29.55
CA LEU A 99 13.63 -17.43 -30.24
C LEU A 99 13.92 -16.56 -31.46
N LEU A 100 14.79 -15.55 -31.32
CA LEU A 100 15.18 -14.69 -32.44
C LEU A 100 15.85 -15.47 -33.56
N HIS A 101 16.75 -16.40 -33.25
CA HIS A 101 17.40 -17.24 -34.26
C HIS A 101 16.38 -17.91 -35.20
N PHE A 102 15.36 -18.55 -34.63
CA PHE A 102 14.31 -19.25 -35.39
C PHE A 102 13.29 -18.30 -36.05
N SER A 103 13.29 -17.03 -35.66
CA SER A 103 12.33 -16.04 -36.16
C SER A 103 12.95 -14.99 -37.08
N GLY A 104 14.22 -15.05 -37.48
CA GLY A 104 14.83 -14.03 -38.35
C GLY A 104 16.19 -13.48 -37.92
N GLY A 105 16.74 -13.93 -36.80
CA GLY A 105 18.01 -13.48 -36.26
C GLY A 105 18.07 -11.96 -36.08
N ILE A 106 19.09 -11.34 -36.68
CA ILE A 106 19.35 -9.89 -36.61
C ILE A 106 18.25 -9.03 -37.27
N GLU A 107 17.52 -9.57 -38.23
CA GLU A 107 16.51 -8.85 -39.01
C GLU A 107 15.17 -8.75 -38.27
N ASN A 108 15.01 -9.51 -37.19
CA ASN A 108 13.73 -9.62 -36.51
C ASN A 108 13.47 -8.41 -35.59
N PRO A 109 12.32 -7.72 -35.74
CA PRO A 109 12.00 -6.54 -34.92
C PRO A 109 11.78 -6.85 -33.44
N PHE A 110 11.52 -8.09 -33.04
CA PHE A 110 11.41 -8.50 -31.64
C PHE A 110 12.73 -8.46 -30.88
N VAL A 111 13.85 -8.08 -31.51
CA VAL A 111 15.09 -7.67 -30.82
C VAL A 111 14.84 -6.60 -29.76
N PHE A 112 13.81 -5.76 -29.93
CA PHE A 112 13.39 -4.80 -28.90
C PHE A 112 12.91 -5.45 -27.60
N PHE A 113 12.57 -6.73 -27.56
CA PHE A 113 12.15 -7.40 -26.31
C PHE A 113 13.26 -7.58 -25.29
N PHE A 114 14.53 -7.43 -25.69
CA PHE A 114 15.64 -7.31 -24.74
C PHE A 114 15.48 -6.08 -23.82
N VAL A 115 14.86 -5.00 -24.31
CA VAL A 115 14.57 -3.80 -23.53
C VAL A 115 13.70 -4.12 -22.31
N PHE A 116 12.66 -4.93 -22.48
CA PHE A 116 11.78 -5.31 -21.37
C PHE A 116 12.56 -6.02 -20.26
N HIS A 117 13.46 -6.94 -20.63
CA HIS A 117 14.32 -7.64 -19.68
C HIS A 117 15.27 -6.68 -18.96
N MET A 118 15.80 -5.66 -19.65
CA MET A 118 16.64 -4.64 -19.04
C MET A 118 15.88 -3.73 -18.06
N VAL A 119 14.66 -3.34 -18.41
CA VAL A 119 13.78 -2.56 -17.51
C VAL A 119 13.48 -3.37 -16.25
N ILE A 120 13.11 -4.64 -16.41
CA ILE A 120 12.84 -5.56 -15.30
C ILE A 120 14.09 -5.73 -14.42
N ALA A 121 15.26 -5.98 -15.02
CA ALA A 121 16.52 -6.09 -14.30
C ALA A 121 16.84 -4.81 -13.53
N SER A 122 16.59 -3.63 -14.09
CA SER A 122 16.83 -2.33 -13.44
C SER A 122 15.89 -2.07 -12.26
N ILE A 123 14.63 -2.54 -12.35
CA ILE A 123 13.64 -2.42 -11.28
C ILE A 123 13.92 -3.39 -10.13
N LEU A 124 14.42 -4.59 -10.44
CA LEU A 124 14.51 -5.70 -9.48
C LEU A 124 15.90 -5.88 -8.87
N LEU A 125 16.96 -5.60 -9.63
CA LEU A 125 18.34 -5.84 -9.22
C LEU A 125 19.04 -4.54 -8.80
N SER A 126 20.31 -4.67 -8.41
CA SER A 126 21.19 -3.53 -8.20
C SER A 126 21.70 -2.99 -9.53
N VAL A 127 22.09 -1.72 -9.57
CA VAL A 127 22.62 -1.04 -10.76
C VAL A 127 23.73 -1.87 -11.42
N ARG A 128 24.69 -2.38 -10.63
CA ARG A 128 25.79 -3.22 -11.13
C ARG A 128 25.29 -4.50 -11.80
N GLU A 129 24.34 -5.20 -11.17
CA GLU A 129 23.76 -6.44 -11.73
C GLU A 129 22.96 -6.14 -13.01
N SER A 130 22.26 -5.01 -13.09
CA SER A 130 21.52 -4.61 -14.29
C SER A 130 22.46 -4.34 -15.47
N TYR A 131 23.62 -3.69 -15.23
CA TYR A 131 24.65 -3.53 -16.26
C TYR A 131 25.26 -4.87 -16.69
N LEU A 132 25.52 -5.80 -15.74
CA LEU A 132 25.98 -7.15 -16.08
C LEU A 132 24.98 -7.89 -16.98
N GLN A 133 23.67 -7.75 -16.73
CA GLN A 133 22.63 -8.32 -17.58
C GLN A 133 22.60 -7.69 -18.98
N ALA A 134 22.82 -6.38 -19.11
CA ALA A 134 22.95 -5.72 -20.42
C ALA A 134 24.17 -6.23 -21.18
N THR A 135 25.33 -6.33 -20.51
CA THR A 135 26.54 -6.89 -21.13
C THR A 135 26.30 -8.32 -21.59
N PHE A 136 25.64 -9.15 -20.75
CA PHE A 136 25.29 -10.51 -21.12
C PHE A 136 24.35 -10.56 -22.33
N ALA A 137 23.32 -9.72 -22.38
CA ALA A 137 22.42 -9.59 -23.53
C ALA A 137 23.15 -9.19 -24.82
N VAL A 138 24.04 -8.19 -24.74
CA VAL A 138 24.84 -7.73 -25.90
C VAL A 138 25.77 -8.85 -26.39
N LEU A 139 26.40 -9.61 -25.47
CA LEU A 139 27.23 -10.75 -25.83
C LEU A 139 26.43 -11.89 -26.47
N LEU A 140 25.24 -12.20 -25.95
CA LEU A 140 24.38 -13.22 -26.53
C LEU A 140 23.92 -12.86 -27.95
N PHE A 141 23.48 -11.62 -28.14
CA PHE A 141 23.05 -11.15 -29.46
C PHE A 141 24.22 -11.06 -30.44
N GLY A 142 25.38 -10.56 -29.99
CA GLY A 142 26.60 -10.54 -30.79
C GLY A 142 27.09 -11.94 -31.17
N LEU A 143 26.98 -12.91 -30.24
CA LEU A 143 27.31 -14.30 -30.50
C LEU A 143 26.36 -14.91 -31.54
N LEU A 144 25.04 -14.66 -31.42
CA LEU A 144 24.06 -15.11 -32.41
C LEU A 144 24.43 -14.60 -33.81
N ILE A 145 24.66 -13.29 -33.94
CA ILE A 145 25.07 -12.65 -35.19
C ILE A 145 26.35 -13.28 -35.74
N LEU A 146 27.37 -13.46 -34.88
CA LEU A 146 28.67 -14.01 -35.30
C LEU A 146 28.53 -15.45 -35.80
N LEU A 147 27.74 -16.28 -35.13
CA LEU A 147 27.51 -17.66 -35.54
C LEU A 147 26.74 -17.75 -36.87
N GLU A 148 25.76 -16.88 -37.10
CA GLU A 148 25.03 -16.79 -38.37
C GLU A 148 25.93 -16.25 -39.49
N TYR A 149 26.74 -15.23 -39.21
CA TYR A 149 27.67 -14.64 -40.17
C TYR A 149 28.75 -15.63 -40.63
N LEU A 150 29.30 -16.42 -39.70
CA LEU A 150 30.26 -17.48 -39.98
C LEU A 150 29.61 -18.75 -40.59
N GLN A 151 28.29 -18.75 -40.80
CA GLN A 151 27.51 -19.89 -41.31
C GLN A 151 27.66 -21.17 -40.47
N LEU A 152 27.97 -21.04 -39.17
CA LEU A 152 28.03 -22.16 -38.23
C LEU A 152 26.62 -22.65 -37.84
N ILE A 153 25.64 -21.76 -37.89
CA ILE A 153 24.21 -22.06 -37.72
C ILE A 153 23.43 -21.50 -38.92
N PRO A 154 22.35 -22.16 -39.37
CA PRO A 154 21.57 -21.72 -40.52
C PRO A 154 20.81 -20.43 -40.19
N HIS A 155 20.91 -19.42 -41.05
CA HIS A 155 20.12 -18.20 -40.89
C HIS A 155 18.72 -18.39 -41.52
N HIS A 156 17.68 -18.10 -40.74
CA HIS A 156 16.29 -18.21 -41.16
C HIS A 156 15.75 -16.85 -41.61
N CYS A 157 15.91 -16.54 -42.88
CA CYS A 157 15.49 -15.26 -43.44
C CYS A 157 13.97 -15.09 -43.41
N LEU A 158 13.51 -13.90 -43.00
CA LEU A 158 12.09 -13.55 -42.92
C LEU A 158 11.52 -13.18 -44.31
N THR A 159 11.36 -14.18 -45.18
CA THR A 159 10.81 -13.94 -46.53
C THR A 159 9.36 -13.47 -46.43
N GLY A 160 9.05 -12.36 -47.12
CA GLY A 160 7.77 -11.63 -47.02
C GLY A 160 7.82 -10.37 -46.14
N PHE A 161 8.79 -10.27 -45.22
CA PHE A 161 9.02 -9.06 -44.42
C PHE A 161 10.25 -8.27 -44.89
N VAL A 162 11.34 -8.97 -45.22
CA VAL A 162 12.57 -8.38 -45.79
C VAL A 162 12.73 -8.83 -47.23
N ALA A 163 13.08 -7.91 -48.12
CA ALA A 163 13.24 -8.20 -49.55
C ALA A 163 14.50 -9.03 -49.88
N HIS A 164 15.57 -8.86 -49.10
CA HIS A 164 16.84 -9.58 -49.24
C HIS A 164 17.40 -9.90 -47.86
N CYS A 165 18.04 -11.04 -47.68
CA CYS A 165 18.66 -11.40 -46.41
C CYS A 165 19.92 -10.55 -46.18
N LEU A 166 19.88 -9.69 -45.18
CA LEU A 166 20.89 -8.73 -44.76
C LEU A 166 21.89 -9.30 -43.74
N HIS A 167 21.72 -10.54 -43.27
CA HIS A 167 22.62 -11.18 -42.31
C HIS A 167 24.10 -11.30 -42.75
N GLN A 168 24.42 -11.07 -44.03
CA GLN A 168 25.79 -11.05 -44.56
C GLN A 168 26.29 -9.63 -44.88
N ASP A 169 25.43 -8.62 -44.80
CA ASP A 169 25.81 -7.23 -45.00
C ASP A 169 26.51 -6.70 -43.74
N GLY A 170 27.84 -6.58 -43.81
CA GLY A 170 28.66 -6.14 -42.69
C GLY A 170 28.32 -4.74 -42.18
N LEU A 171 27.86 -3.83 -43.05
CA LEU A 171 27.47 -2.47 -42.64
C LEU A 171 26.15 -2.51 -41.86
N TYR A 172 25.19 -3.29 -42.34
CA TYR A 172 23.91 -3.50 -41.66
C TYR A 172 24.11 -4.15 -40.28
N ILE A 173 24.95 -5.19 -40.20
CA ILE A 173 25.26 -5.89 -38.95
C ILE A 173 25.90 -4.93 -37.94
N LEU A 174 26.94 -4.22 -38.35
CA LEU A 174 27.69 -3.32 -37.47
C LEU A 174 26.80 -2.17 -36.98
N GLY A 175 26.00 -1.57 -37.88
CA GLY A 175 25.04 -0.52 -37.53
C GLY A 175 23.96 -1.00 -36.56
N THR A 176 23.33 -2.14 -36.84
CA THR A 176 22.26 -2.69 -35.99
C THR A 176 22.79 -3.12 -34.62
N PHE A 177 23.95 -3.78 -34.57
CA PHE A 177 24.58 -4.17 -33.31
C PHE A 177 24.99 -2.96 -32.48
N PHE A 178 25.56 -1.92 -33.11
CA PHE A 178 25.91 -0.67 -32.44
C PHE A 178 24.66 -0.01 -31.82
N VAL A 179 23.60 0.18 -32.61
CA VAL A 179 22.34 0.78 -32.14
C VAL A 179 21.73 -0.06 -31.02
N PHE A 180 21.72 -1.38 -31.15
CA PHE A 180 21.21 -2.30 -30.12
C PHE A 180 21.98 -2.14 -28.81
N ALA A 181 23.31 -2.22 -28.84
CA ALA A 181 24.16 -2.10 -27.66
C ALA A 181 23.98 -0.73 -26.98
N THR A 182 24.04 0.37 -27.74
CA THR A 182 23.86 1.72 -27.19
C THR A 182 22.46 1.89 -26.58
N THR A 183 21.43 1.35 -27.23
CA THR A 183 20.05 1.43 -26.77
C THR A 183 19.87 0.68 -25.46
N LEU A 184 20.40 -0.55 -25.32
CA LEU A 184 20.31 -1.31 -24.07
C LEU A 184 21.03 -0.61 -22.91
N TYR A 185 22.24 -0.10 -23.13
CA TYR A 185 22.96 0.61 -22.08
C TYR A 185 22.27 1.92 -21.67
N LEU A 186 21.70 2.67 -22.63
CA LEU A 186 20.92 3.88 -22.35
C LEU A 186 19.66 3.55 -21.53
N ILE A 187 18.96 2.47 -21.89
CA ILE A 187 17.78 2.01 -21.15
C ILE A 187 18.15 1.57 -19.74
N VAL A 188 19.22 0.79 -19.56
CA VAL A 188 19.65 0.38 -18.22
C VAL A 188 20.05 1.60 -17.39
N TYR A 189 20.74 2.58 -17.97
CA TYR A 189 21.07 3.83 -17.30
C TYR A 189 19.81 4.56 -16.82
N MET A 190 18.87 4.85 -17.74
CA MET A 190 17.65 5.59 -17.43
C MET A 190 16.76 4.82 -16.44
N ALA A 191 16.50 3.54 -16.69
CA ALA A 191 15.65 2.71 -15.84
C ALA A 191 16.27 2.52 -14.45
N SER A 192 17.58 2.33 -14.34
CA SER A 192 18.27 2.23 -13.05
C SER A 192 18.25 3.56 -12.30
N TYR A 193 18.46 4.69 -12.99
CA TYR A 193 18.37 6.02 -12.39
C TYR A 193 16.96 6.29 -11.84
N ILE A 194 15.93 6.03 -12.64
CA ILE A 194 14.52 6.17 -12.22
C ILE A 194 14.23 5.27 -11.02
N ALA A 195 14.64 4.01 -11.07
CA ALA A 195 14.42 3.04 -10.00
C ALA A 195 15.08 3.46 -8.68
N VAL A 196 16.31 3.99 -8.73
CA VAL A 196 17.03 4.51 -7.55
C VAL A 196 16.32 5.75 -7.01
N LYS A 197 15.98 6.71 -7.87
CA LYS A 197 15.34 7.96 -7.46
C LYS A 197 13.97 7.73 -6.83
N LEU A 198 13.19 6.79 -7.37
CA LEU A 198 11.90 6.39 -6.81
C LEU A 198 12.04 5.76 -5.41
N ARG A 199 13.02 4.87 -5.23
CA ARG A 199 13.28 4.24 -3.92
C ARG A 199 13.71 5.27 -2.88
N GLN A 200 14.52 6.24 -3.27
CA GLN A 200 14.97 7.31 -2.37
C GLN A 200 13.79 8.21 -1.96
N ALA A 201 12.97 8.65 -2.93
CA ALA A 201 11.76 9.42 -2.64
C ALA A 201 10.82 8.66 -1.69
N GLU A 202 10.56 7.36 -1.93
CA GLU A 202 9.74 6.52 -1.04
C GLU A 202 10.30 6.49 0.40
N GLN A 203 11.62 6.39 0.56
CA GLN A 203 12.26 6.39 1.87
C GLN A 203 12.15 7.75 2.56
N ASP A 204 12.35 8.84 1.83
CA ASP A 204 12.27 10.20 2.37
C ASP A 204 10.83 10.54 2.79
N TYR A 205 9.83 10.16 1.98
CA TYR A 205 8.42 10.29 2.35
C TYR A 205 8.08 9.50 3.61
N ARG A 206 8.60 8.27 3.77
CA ARG A 206 8.37 7.48 4.98
C ARG A 206 8.98 8.12 6.22
N LYS A 207 10.22 8.62 6.12
CA LYS A 207 10.88 9.32 7.23
C LYS A 207 10.11 10.58 7.62
N ALA A 208 9.66 11.36 6.64
CA ALA A 208 8.85 12.54 6.87
C ALA A 208 7.51 12.21 7.56
N ASN A 209 6.85 11.13 7.13
CA ASN A 209 5.60 10.68 7.75
C ASN A 209 5.79 10.23 9.20
N ILE A 210 6.83 9.44 9.49
CA ILE A 210 7.15 9.04 10.87
C ILE A 210 7.45 10.27 11.75
N LEU A 211 8.21 11.24 11.23
CA LEU A 211 8.50 12.48 11.96
C LEU A 211 7.23 13.31 12.20
N LEU A 212 6.30 13.32 11.24
CA LEU A 212 5.02 14.01 11.38
C LEU A 212 4.15 13.35 12.45
N GLU A 213 4.03 12.02 12.41
CA GLU A 213 3.30 11.23 13.41
C GLU A 213 3.86 11.45 14.82
N GLU A 214 5.19 11.47 14.97
CA GLU A 214 5.83 11.75 16.27
C GLU A 214 5.54 13.19 16.75
N LYS A 215 5.60 14.17 15.85
CA LYS A 215 5.25 15.56 16.19
C LYS A 215 3.79 15.70 16.61
N ASP A 216 2.88 15.02 15.92
CA ASP A 216 1.46 15.02 16.26
C ASP A 216 1.22 14.37 17.62
N ARG A 217 1.92 13.27 17.92
CA ARG A 217 1.87 12.64 19.24
C ARG A 217 2.38 13.56 20.35
N ILE A 218 3.55 14.18 20.18
CA ILE A 218 4.11 15.13 21.17
C ILE A 218 3.15 16.30 21.40
N LYS A 219 2.54 16.83 20.33
CA LYS A 219 1.53 17.90 20.42
C LYS A 219 0.34 17.44 21.26
N ASP A 220 -0.18 16.24 21.01
CA ASP A 220 -1.32 15.71 21.75
C ASP A 220 -0.96 15.44 23.23
N GLU A 221 0.24 14.90 23.52
CA GLU A 221 0.74 14.74 24.89
C GLU A 221 0.89 16.09 25.62
N TYR A 222 1.37 17.12 24.93
CA TYR A 222 1.47 18.47 25.47
C TYR A 222 0.08 19.06 25.80
N VAL A 223 -0.88 18.94 24.88
CA VAL A 223 -2.26 19.40 25.11
C VAL A 223 -2.87 18.67 26.30
N LEU A 224 -2.65 17.35 26.42
CA LEU A 224 -3.15 16.57 27.55
C LEU A 224 -2.63 17.12 28.89
N ARG A 225 -1.32 17.38 28.98
CA ARG A 225 -0.68 17.92 30.18
C ARG A 225 -1.26 19.29 30.55
N VAL A 226 -1.26 20.23 29.61
CA VAL A 226 -1.78 21.59 29.83
C VAL A 226 -3.25 21.55 30.26
N THR A 227 -4.06 20.69 29.65
CA THR A 227 -5.48 20.56 29.98
C THR A 227 -5.70 20.01 31.40
N HIS A 228 -4.87 19.06 31.84
CA HIS A 228 -4.91 18.54 33.20
C HIS A 228 -4.58 19.64 34.24
N ASP A 229 -3.54 20.43 33.99
CA ASP A 229 -3.16 21.53 34.88
C ASP A 229 -4.26 22.60 34.97
N ILE A 230 -4.86 22.98 33.82
CA ILE A 230 -6.01 23.89 33.78
C ILE A 230 -7.20 23.34 34.57
N LYS A 231 -7.52 22.04 34.44
CA LYS A 231 -8.60 21.39 35.20
C LYS A 231 -8.38 21.54 36.71
N GLY A 232 -7.13 21.39 37.17
CA GLY A 232 -6.75 21.63 38.56
C GLY A 232 -7.05 23.06 39.01
N HIS A 233 -6.59 24.06 38.25
CA HIS A 233 -6.83 25.47 38.57
C HIS A 233 -8.32 25.84 38.58
N LEU A 234 -9.11 25.31 37.65
CA LEU A 234 -10.55 25.53 37.62
C LEU A 234 -11.27 24.89 38.80
N ALA A 235 -10.84 23.71 39.24
CA ALA A 235 -11.40 23.06 40.44
C ALA A 235 -11.18 23.92 41.69
N THR A 236 -10.00 24.53 41.84
CA THR A 236 -9.71 25.46 42.94
C THR A 236 -10.59 26.71 42.87
N ILE A 237 -10.71 27.35 41.70
CA ILE A 237 -11.58 28.53 41.50
C ILE A 237 -13.04 28.18 41.82
N GLN A 238 -13.51 27.03 41.34
CA GLN A 238 -14.89 26.57 41.56
C GLN A 238 -15.14 26.29 43.04
N SER A 239 -14.18 25.71 43.77
CA SER A 239 -14.26 25.50 45.21
C SER A 239 -14.36 26.83 45.96
N CYS A 240 -13.49 27.80 45.67
CA CYS A 240 -13.55 29.13 46.27
C CYS A 240 -14.90 29.82 46.01
N LEU A 241 -15.37 29.82 44.75
CA LEU A 241 -16.67 30.41 44.40
C LEU A 241 -17.83 29.68 45.10
N GLY A 242 -17.78 28.34 45.18
CA GLY A 242 -18.81 27.53 45.82
C GLY A 242 -19.03 27.87 47.30
N VAL A 243 -17.95 28.10 48.05
CA VAL A 243 -18.02 28.51 49.47
C VAL A 243 -18.69 29.88 49.62
N VAL A 244 -18.42 30.82 48.70
CA VAL A 244 -19.03 32.15 48.72
C VAL A 244 -20.50 32.10 48.32
N VAL A 245 -20.85 31.34 47.26
CA VAL A 245 -22.24 31.12 46.83
C VAL A 245 -23.08 30.49 47.94
N ALA A 246 -22.51 29.54 48.70
CA ALA A 246 -23.15 28.88 49.83
C ALA A 246 -23.32 29.77 51.08
N ARG A 247 -22.89 31.05 51.02
CA ARG A 247 -22.96 32.03 52.12
C ARG A 247 -22.26 31.58 53.41
N VAL A 248 -21.29 30.67 53.31
CA VAL A 248 -20.53 30.13 54.46
C VAL A 248 -19.65 31.22 55.12
N ILE A 249 -19.20 32.20 54.34
CA ILE A 249 -18.30 33.28 54.79
C ILE A 249 -19.10 34.54 55.22
N GLY A 250 -20.42 34.55 55.04
CA GLY A 250 -21.29 35.68 55.39
C GLY A 250 -22.40 35.96 54.36
N PRO A 251 -23.32 36.89 54.67
CA PRO A 251 -24.38 37.32 53.75
C PRO A 251 -23.80 38.13 52.58
N LEU A 252 -24.39 37.96 51.40
CA LEU A 252 -24.08 38.71 50.17
C LEU A 252 -25.21 39.69 49.88
N ASP A 253 -24.89 40.89 49.39
CA ASP A 253 -25.89 41.76 48.77
C ASP A 253 -26.30 41.24 47.38
N ASP A 254 -27.39 41.78 46.82
CA ASP A 254 -27.94 41.30 45.55
C ASP A 254 -26.97 41.47 44.36
N ARG A 255 -26.15 42.52 44.36
CA ARG A 255 -25.17 42.78 43.29
C ARG A 255 -23.98 41.82 43.39
N GLN A 256 -23.49 41.58 44.60
CA GLN A 256 -22.45 40.60 44.89
C GLN A 256 -22.92 39.19 44.53
N ALA A 257 -24.15 38.83 44.89
CA ALA A 257 -24.75 37.54 44.55
C ALA A 257 -24.86 37.32 43.04
N ASP A 258 -25.31 38.31 42.26
CA ASP A 258 -25.35 38.22 40.79
C ASP A 258 -23.95 38.02 40.18
N LEU A 259 -22.97 38.84 40.58
CA LEU A 259 -21.61 38.76 40.04
C LEU A 259 -20.96 37.40 40.31
N ILE A 260 -21.10 36.88 41.53
CA ILE A 260 -20.52 35.60 41.94
C ILE A 260 -21.24 34.42 41.25
N ASN A 261 -22.58 34.46 41.12
CA ASN A 261 -23.31 33.43 40.38
C ASN A 261 -22.93 33.40 38.89
N ARG A 262 -22.70 34.56 38.28
CA ARG A 262 -22.21 34.66 36.90
C ARG A 262 -20.80 34.11 36.77
N ALA A 263 -19.90 34.44 37.70
CA ALA A 263 -18.54 33.88 37.73
C ALA A 263 -18.57 32.35 37.91
N HIS A 264 -19.34 31.85 38.87
CA HIS A 264 -19.51 30.41 39.12
C HIS A 264 -20.03 29.69 37.87
N THR A 265 -21.09 30.21 37.24
CA THR A 265 -21.68 29.63 36.02
C THR A 265 -20.67 29.60 34.86
N ARG A 266 -19.86 30.64 34.69
CA ARG A 266 -18.79 30.67 33.67
C ARG A 266 -17.70 29.64 33.96
N THR A 267 -17.26 29.52 35.22
CA THR A 267 -16.27 28.51 35.62
C THR A 267 -16.78 27.09 35.36
N VAL A 268 -18.04 26.79 35.69
CA VAL A 268 -18.65 25.47 35.40
C VAL A 268 -18.64 25.17 33.89
N LYS A 269 -18.99 26.15 33.05
CA LYS A 269 -18.95 25.98 31.58
C LYS A 269 -17.52 25.71 31.09
N LEU A 270 -16.53 26.43 31.61
CA LEU A 270 -15.13 26.25 31.24
C LEU A 270 -14.58 24.90 31.70
N THR A 271 -14.92 24.46 32.91
CA THR A 271 -14.57 23.13 33.42
C THR A 271 -15.11 22.03 32.49
N ASN A 272 -16.35 22.15 32.04
CA ASN A 272 -16.93 21.19 31.10
C ASN A 272 -16.20 21.20 29.75
N PHE A 273 -15.87 22.37 29.21
CA PHE A 273 -15.09 22.48 27.98
C PHE A 273 -13.70 21.82 28.11
N VAL A 274 -12.99 22.08 29.21
CA VAL A 274 -11.67 21.48 29.50
C VAL A 274 -11.78 19.96 29.66
N LYS A 275 -12.83 19.44 30.32
CA LYS A 275 -13.09 18.00 30.39
C LYS A 275 -13.31 17.38 29.01
N THR A 276 -14.11 18.02 28.16
CA THR A 276 -14.34 17.55 26.78
C THR A 276 -13.05 17.56 25.98
N LEU A 277 -12.24 18.62 26.08
CA LEU A 277 -10.94 18.71 25.41
C LEU A 277 -9.99 17.59 25.86
N LEU A 278 -9.86 17.37 27.18
CA LEU A 278 -9.02 16.32 27.77
C LEU A 278 -9.39 14.95 27.21
N LYS A 279 -10.69 14.67 27.19
CA LYS A 279 -11.24 13.42 26.70
C LYS A 279 -10.91 13.20 25.22
N LEU A 280 -11.07 14.24 24.40
CA LEU A 280 -10.78 14.17 22.96
C LEU A 280 -9.28 13.89 22.71
N THR A 281 -8.40 14.54 23.48
CA THR A 281 -6.96 14.30 23.41
C THR A 281 -6.57 12.89 23.90
N GLN A 282 -7.19 12.39 24.97
CA GLN A 282 -7.01 11.01 25.43
C GLN A 282 -7.40 10.02 24.34
N MET A 283 -8.57 10.19 23.71
CA MET A 283 -9.00 9.30 22.62
C MET A 283 -8.01 9.26 21.45
N ARG A 284 -7.35 10.37 21.13
CA ARG A 284 -6.32 10.41 20.06
C ARG A 284 -5.04 9.70 20.45
N LEU A 285 -4.62 9.79 21.72
CA LEU A 285 -3.39 9.17 22.22
C LEU A 285 -3.56 7.68 22.51
N SER A 286 -4.72 7.27 23.01
CA SER A 286 -4.91 5.90 23.49
C SER A 286 -4.89 4.89 22.36
N ASN A 287 -5.39 5.22 21.15
CA ASN A 287 -5.53 4.35 19.95
C ASN A 287 -6.15 2.94 20.18
N GLU A 288 -6.38 2.54 21.42
CA GLU A 288 -6.91 1.30 21.92
C GLU A 288 -8.24 1.64 22.58
N PHE A 289 -9.32 1.37 21.85
CA PHE A 289 -10.58 1.13 22.50
C PHE A 289 -10.48 -0.23 23.18
N GLU A 290 -10.87 -0.34 24.45
CA GLU A 290 -11.17 -1.65 25.03
C GLU A 290 -12.38 -2.21 24.28
N MET A 291 -12.12 -3.11 23.33
CA MET A 291 -13.11 -3.73 22.47
C MET A 291 -13.45 -5.11 23.02
N ASP A 292 -14.70 -5.34 23.39
CA ASP A 292 -15.19 -6.64 23.84
C ASP A 292 -16.60 -6.89 23.28
N VAL A 293 -17.08 -8.13 23.42
CA VAL A 293 -18.47 -8.48 23.12
C VAL A 293 -19.33 -8.12 24.32
N PHE A 294 -20.27 -7.20 24.12
CA PHE A 294 -21.17 -6.71 25.18
C PHE A 294 -22.63 -6.61 24.71
N SER A 295 -23.58 -6.48 25.64
CA SER A 295 -24.98 -6.23 25.33
C SER A 295 -25.21 -4.75 25.00
N LEU A 296 -25.55 -4.45 23.74
CA LEU A 296 -25.95 -3.12 23.33
C LEU A 296 -27.21 -2.65 24.06
N ARG A 297 -28.11 -3.57 24.41
CA ARG A 297 -29.35 -3.26 25.12
C ARG A 297 -29.07 -2.71 26.51
N ASP A 298 -28.20 -3.38 27.28
CA ASP A 298 -27.82 -2.93 28.61
C ASP A 298 -27.13 -1.56 28.55
N ALA A 299 -26.25 -1.38 27.56
CA ALA A 299 -25.57 -0.09 27.33
C ALA A 299 -26.56 1.06 27.07
N ILE A 300 -27.53 0.86 26.18
CA ILE A 300 -28.55 1.88 25.89
C ILE A 300 -29.42 2.14 27.13
N HIS A 301 -29.82 1.11 27.87
CA HIS A 301 -30.61 1.29 29.10
C HIS A 301 -29.86 2.09 30.17
N ASN A 302 -28.56 1.84 30.35
CA ASN A 302 -27.70 2.62 31.25
C ASN A 302 -27.63 4.10 30.84
N ALA A 303 -27.49 4.35 29.54
CA ALA A 303 -27.45 5.71 29.00
C ALA A 303 -28.78 6.46 29.20
N VAL A 304 -29.92 5.79 28.97
CA VAL A 304 -31.26 6.36 29.20
C VAL A 304 -31.49 6.65 30.69
N ALA A 305 -31.09 5.72 31.58
CA ALA A 305 -31.21 5.91 33.02
C ALA A 305 -30.45 7.16 33.50
N THR A 306 -29.27 7.41 32.92
CA THR A 306 -28.41 8.56 33.27
C THR A 306 -29.06 9.91 32.95
N VAL A 307 -29.89 10.00 31.91
CA VAL A 307 -30.51 11.27 31.48
C VAL A 307 -31.96 11.44 31.96
N LYS A 308 -32.55 10.40 32.56
CA LYS A 308 -33.97 10.33 32.92
C LYS A 308 -34.43 11.50 33.78
N THR A 309 -33.74 11.77 34.88
CA THR A 309 -34.06 12.89 35.80
C THR A 309 -34.08 14.23 35.06
N LYS A 310 -33.15 14.42 34.13
CA LYS A 310 -33.01 15.68 33.38
C LYS A 310 -34.10 15.87 32.33
N ALA A 311 -34.64 14.77 31.80
CA ALA A 311 -35.81 14.80 30.93
C ALA A 311 -37.08 15.07 31.75
N GLU A 312 -37.23 14.42 32.92
CA GLU A 312 -38.34 14.63 33.86
C GLU A 312 -38.41 16.09 34.33
N ASP A 313 -37.27 16.71 34.67
CA ASP A 313 -37.17 18.12 35.07
C ASP A 313 -37.69 19.09 33.98
N LYS A 314 -37.71 18.67 32.72
CA LYS A 314 -38.20 19.46 31.57
C LYS A 314 -39.54 18.94 31.02
N SER A 315 -40.18 18.00 31.71
CA SER A 315 -41.40 17.31 31.26
C SER A 315 -41.27 16.70 29.86
N ILE A 316 -40.13 16.10 29.53
CA ILE A 316 -39.90 15.43 28.24
C ILE A 316 -40.15 13.93 28.37
N THR A 317 -40.92 13.37 27.43
CA THR A 317 -41.15 11.92 27.34
C THR A 317 -40.00 11.25 26.58
N LEU A 318 -39.33 10.27 27.21
CA LEU A 318 -38.29 9.44 26.58
C LEU A 318 -38.88 8.09 26.17
N ASN A 319 -38.94 7.81 24.86
CA ASN A 319 -39.30 6.49 24.33
C ASN A 319 -38.04 5.77 23.83
N CYS A 320 -37.81 4.56 24.33
CA CYS A 320 -36.67 3.73 23.94
C CYS A 320 -37.20 2.41 23.36
N ASN A 321 -37.02 2.18 22.06
CA ASN A 321 -37.48 0.99 21.37
C ASN A 321 -36.31 0.23 20.73
N ILE A 322 -35.83 -0.81 21.41
CA ILE A 322 -34.69 -1.62 20.95
C ILE A 322 -35.22 -2.96 20.42
N GLU A 323 -35.06 -3.20 19.12
CA GLU A 323 -35.47 -4.44 18.45
C GLU A 323 -34.87 -5.68 19.14
N ARG A 324 -35.65 -6.76 19.29
CA ARG A 324 -35.23 -7.98 20.02
C ARG A 324 -34.11 -8.75 19.33
N SER A 325 -33.94 -8.56 18.03
CA SER A 325 -32.92 -9.23 17.19
C SER A 325 -31.51 -8.69 17.44
N VAL A 326 -31.36 -7.52 18.05
CA VAL A 326 -30.08 -6.87 18.32
C VAL A 326 -29.74 -6.97 19.82
N ASP A 327 -28.60 -7.56 20.14
CA ASP A 327 -28.11 -7.65 21.53
C ASP A 327 -26.57 -7.60 21.59
N ARG A 328 -25.89 -8.70 21.27
CA ARG A 328 -24.42 -8.77 21.39
C ARG A 328 -23.69 -8.14 20.21
N ILE A 329 -22.88 -7.13 20.48
CA ILE A 329 -22.02 -6.48 19.50
C ILE A 329 -20.56 -6.47 19.98
N PHE A 330 -19.62 -6.42 19.04
CA PHE A 330 -18.20 -6.22 19.36
C PHE A 330 -17.87 -4.73 19.30
N GLY A 331 -17.44 -4.15 20.42
CA GLY A 331 -17.15 -2.72 20.52
C GLY A 331 -16.75 -2.28 21.92
N SER A 332 -16.61 -0.97 22.12
CA SER A 332 -16.39 -0.39 23.45
C SER A 332 -17.74 -0.01 24.07
N GLN A 333 -18.18 -0.78 25.07
CA GLN A 333 -19.41 -0.50 25.82
C GLN A 333 -19.42 0.93 26.35
N PHE A 334 -18.36 1.33 27.05
CA PHE A 334 -18.21 2.67 27.62
C PHE A 334 -18.37 3.79 26.58
N SER A 335 -17.74 3.64 25.42
CA SER A 335 -17.79 4.66 24.35
C SER A 335 -19.19 4.80 23.75
N ILE A 336 -19.90 3.68 23.59
CA ILE A 336 -21.25 3.65 23.05
C ILE A 336 -22.25 4.22 24.07
N GLU A 337 -22.16 3.82 25.33
CA GLU A 337 -22.99 4.38 26.41
C GLU A 337 -22.88 5.91 26.45
N GLU A 338 -21.65 6.42 26.45
CA GLU A 338 -21.42 7.86 26.49
C GLU A 338 -21.86 8.59 25.22
N MET A 339 -21.66 8.00 24.04
CA MET A 339 -22.16 8.56 22.79
C MET A 339 -23.68 8.73 22.87
N VAL A 340 -24.40 7.69 23.29
CA VAL A 340 -25.85 7.72 23.47
C VAL A 340 -26.25 8.75 24.51
N THR A 341 -25.60 8.79 25.67
CA THR A 341 -25.85 9.81 26.70
C THR A 341 -25.69 11.22 26.15
N ASN A 342 -24.65 11.50 25.37
CA ASN A 342 -24.42 12.82 24.78
C ASN A 342 -25.50 13.20 23.74
N LEU A 343 -25.93 12.24 22.92
CA LEU A 343 -27.02 12.46 21.97
C LEU A 343 -28.35 12.75 22.69
N LEU A 344 -28.67 11.98 23.73
CA LEU A 344 -29.88 12.18 24.53
C LEU A 344 -29.86 13.52 25.28
N LEU A 345 -28.72 13.89 25.87
CA LEU A 345 -28.55 15.20 26.52
C LEU A 345 -28.76 16.36 25.53
N ASN A 346 -28.28 16.22 24.29
CA ASN A 346 -28.54 17.19 23.24
C ASN A 346 -30.03 17.22 22.85
N ALA A 347 -30.67 16.07 22.67
CA ALA A 347 -32.09 15.98 22.36
C ALA A 347 -32.93 16.68 23.46
N ILE A 348 -32.72 16.34 24.74
CA ILE A 348 -33.39 16.97 25.89
C ILE A 348 -33.15 18.49 25.91
N LYS A 349 -31.93 18.94 25.60
CA LYS A 349 -31.58 20.37 25.60
C LYS A 349 -32.39 21.14 24.55
N TYR A 350 -32.56 20.60 23.35
CA TYR A 350 -33.18 21.30 22.21
C TYR A 350 -34.67 21.02 22.02
N THR A 351 -35.23 19.98 22.67
CA THR A 351 -36.66 19.70 22.66
C THR A 351 -37.41 20.62 23.63
N PRO A 352 -38.52 21.29 23.25
CA PRO A 352 -39.37 22.07 24.16
C PRO A 352 -39.96 21.23 25.31
N ALA A 353 -40.45 21.89 26.36
CA ALA A 353 -41.17 21.20 27.43
C ALA A 353 -42.43 20.49 26.88
N ASN A 354 -42.77 19.32 27.44
CA ASN A 354 -43.84 18.43 26.97
C ASN A 354 -43.58 17.79 25.59
N GLY A 355 -42.36 17.89 25.06
CA GLY A 355 -41.95 17.19 23.84
C GLY A 355 -41.58 15.73 24.08
N THR A 356 -41.38 14.99 22.98
CA THR A 356 -40.98 13.58 22.99
C THR A 356 -39.62 13.42 22.33
N VAL A 357 -38.78 12.55 22.88
CA VAL A 357 -37.53 12.08 22.27
C VAL A 357 -37.63 10.57 22.10
N GLU A 358 -37.45 10.10 20.88
CA GLU A 358 -37.54 8.68 20.51
C GLU A 358 -36.18 8.16 20.04
N MET A 359 -35.85 6.93 20.46
CA MET A 359 -34.59 6.24 20.18
C MET A 359 -34.83 4.77 19.87
#